data_AF-A0A2N3BFY0-F1
#
_entry.id   AF-A0A2N3BFY0-F1
#
_cell.length_a   1.000
_cell.length_b   1.000
_cell.length_c   1.000
_cell.angle_alpha   90.00
_cell.angle_beta   90.00
_cell.angle_gamma   90.00
#
_symmetry.space_group_name_H-M   'P 1'
#
loop_
_entity.id
_entity.type
_entity.pdbx_description
1 polymer ?
#
loop_
_entity_poly.entity_id
_entity_poly.type
_entity_poly.pdbx_seq_one_letter_code
_entity_poly.pdbx_strand_id
1 'polypeptide(L)'
;MKRGIRIMAGAAIAAWLGAAALQAADWGAKEPGPIDVRDPWLKAWVAATPENPPAPSQPGADYGMNPDGSFRHPVATPLTTDAPSFLGQLDHWDQNSYAKNVKVIAFYPAVTSPWHAWASVADFGGRRYLYTHDRDYLRILDVTDPRKAKTVWSQGGVWSAKGSSEDWDASTVTDYFGGVTIAWSKKLRRNVLVASYEIGRFGLMEDKRREPDKVAAQRHYNSLKGFKVYAMNGPTPDKWELIATRTTDYKHPGAPIGQQQGSGALDAATWWGGKYMLLSAAPDDSHGLTEYPDYLYSPGYQVWDMEDPADPKFVSQISVPGQVLGDKASEDAYRANPRAG
;
A
#
# COMPACT_ATOMS: atom_id res chain seq x y z
N MET A 1 68.58 21.84 -10.88
CA MET A 1 69.48 20.81 -10.31
C MET A 1 68.76 19.48 -10.33
N LYS A 2 69.27 18.52 -11.12
CA LYS A 2 68.82 17.13 -11.15
C LYS A 2 69.34 16.41 -9.90
N ARG A 3 68.48 15.73 -9.15
CA ARG A 3 68.82 14.53 -8.38
C ARG A 3 67.62 13.60 -8.36
N GLY A 4 67.73 12.48 -9.06
CA GLY A 4 66.95 11.29 -8.73
C GLY A 4 67.64 10.52 -7.61
N ILE A 5 66.91 9.63 -6.96
CA ILE A 5 67.34 8.25 -6.61
C ILE A 5 66.21 7.51 -5.86
N ARG A 6 65.92 6.33 -6.41
CA ARG A 6 65.48 5.04 -5.81
C ARG A 6 64.09 4.87 -5.19
N ILE A 7 63.34 4.09 -5.96
CA ILE A 7 62.42 3.01 -5.60
C ILE A 7 62.88 2.24 -4.35
N MET A 8 61.97 2.07 -3.39
CA MET A 8 61.91 0.91 -2.50
C MET A 8 60.44 0.45 -2.47
N ALA A 9 60.26 -0.83 -2.75
CA ALA A 9 59.00 -1.53 -2.79
C ALA A 9 58.50 -1.89 -1.38
N GLY A 10 57.19 -2.11 -1.26
CA GLY A 10 56.61 -2.98 -0.23
C GLY A 10 55.81 -2.27 0.85
N ALA A 11 54.49 -2.18 0.64
CA ALA A 11 53.47 -2.75 1.53
C ALA A 11 52.10 -2.32 1.01
N ALA A 12 51.39 -3.28 0.40
CA ALA A 12 49.98 -3.13 0.06
C ALA A 12 49.16 -3.08 1.35
N ILE A 13 48.66 -1.89 1.70
CA ILE A 13 47.51 -1.76 2.58
C ILE A 13 46.30 -1.75 1.66
N ALA A 14 45.72 -2.94 1.46
CA ALA A 14 44.43 -3.10 0.83
C ALA A 14 43.39 -2.42 1.73
N ALA A 15 43.01 -1.20 1.36
CA ALA A 15 41.87 -0.53 1.94
C ALA A 15 40.63 -1.37 1.65
N TRP A 16 40.07 -1.98 2.69
CA TRP A 16 38.72 -2.51 2.72
C TRP A 16 37.75 -1.33 2.56
N LEU A 17 37.59 -0.86 1.33
CA LEU A 17 36.39 -0.17 0.91
C LEU A 17 35.36 -1.26 0.65
N GLY A 18 34.61 -1.59 1.70
CA GLY A 18 33.38 -2.35 1.56
C GLY A 18 32.50 -1.61 0.55
N ALA A 19 32.39 -2.17 -0.64
CA ALA A 19 31.38 -1.78 -1.59
C ALA A 19 30.03 -2.10 -0.94
N ALA A 20 29.41 -1.09 -0.33
CA ALA A 20 27.98 -1.07 -0.16
C ALA A 20 27.41 -1.05 -1.59
N ALA A 21 27.10 -2.24 -2.10
CA ALA A 21 26.44 -2.39 -3.37
C ALA A 21 25.11 -1.63 -3.27
N LEU A 22 24.98 -0.60 -4.10
CA LEU A 22 23.70 -0.01 -4.49
C LEU A 22 22.84 -1.16 -5.03
N GLN A 23 21.99 -1.73 -4.18
CA GLN A 23 20.89 -2.55 -4.65
C GLN A 23 19.83 -1.60 -5.21
N ALA A 24 19.95 -1.30 -6.50
CA ALA A 24 18.79 -0.94 -7.27
C ALA A 24 17.75 -2.05 -7.09
N ALA A 25 16.47 -1.70 -6.97
CA ALA A 25 15.38 -2.67 -6.94
C ALA A 25 15.50 -3.58 -8.17
N ASP A 26 15.96 -4.81 -7.95
CA ASP A 26 16.13 -5.83 -8.96
C ASP A 26 14.78 -6.53 -9.13
N TRP A 27 13.99 -6.03 -10.08
CA TRP A 27 12.66 -6.52 -10.44
C TRP A 27 12.71 -7.73 -11.40
N GLY A 28 13.88 -8.33 -11.60
CA GLY A 28 14.01 -9.57 -12.37
C GLY A 28 13.40 -10.75 -11.61
N ALA A 29 12.81 -11.71 -12.34
CA ALA A 29 12.36 -12.97 -11.76
C ALA A 29 13.56 -13.71 -11.14
N LYS A 30 13.67 -13.70 -9.81
CA LYS A 30 14.63 -14.51 -9.08
C LYS A 30 14.04 -15.91 -8.91
N GLU A 31 14.87 -16.94 -9.06
CA GLU A 31 14.45 -18.29 -8.69
C GLU A 31 14.02 -18.28 -7.22
N PRO A 32 12.78 -18.74 -6.90
CA PRO A 32 12.30 -18.71 -5.54
C PRO A 32 13.21 -19.55 -4.64
N GLY A 33 13.67 -18.97 -3.53
CA GLY A 33 14.35 -19.71 -2.48
C GLY A 33 13.48 -20.86 -1.92
N PRO A 34 14.06 -21.75 -1.10
CA PRO A 34 13.28 -22.79 -0.43
C PRO A 34 12.20 -22.17 0.47
N ILE A 35 11.08 -22.89 0.65
CA ILE A 35 10.05 -22.51 1.64
C ILE A 35 10.69 -22.55 3.03
N ASP A 36 10.62 -21.43 3.76
CA ASP A 36 11.09 -21.27 5.14
C ASP A 36 10.07 -20.41 5.90
N VAL A 37 9.14 -21.09 6.58
CA VAL A 37 8.06 -20.44 7.33
C VAL A 37 8.36 -20.53 8.82
N ARG A 38 8.57 -19.38 9.47
CA ARG A 38 8.90 -19.30 10.91
C ARG A 38 7.74 -18.75 11.75
N ASP A 39 7.00 -17.77 11.23
CA ASP A 39 5.85 -17.11 11.87
C ASP A 39 4.73 -18.12 12.18
N PRO A 40 4.20 -18.16 13.42
CA PRO A 40 3.22 -19.18 13.82
C PRO A 40 1.88 -19.06 13.08
N TRP A 41 1.41 -17.85 12.79
CA TRP A 41 0.19 -17.64 12.04
C TRP A 41 0.35 -18.07 10.59
N LEU A 42 1.49 -17.76 9.98
CA LEU A 42 1.78 -18.18 8.63
C LEU A 42 1.94 -19.71 8.52
N LYS A 43 2.53 -20.37 9.53
CA LYS A 43 2.55 -21.84 9.60
C LYS A 43 1.14 -22.43 9.60
N ALA A 44 0.23 -21.86 10.38
CA ALA A 44 -1.16 -22.31 10.42
C ALA A 44 -1.86 -22.11 9.07
N TRP A 45 -1.64 -20.97 8.42
CA TRP A 45 -2.18 -20.71 7.08
C TRP A 45 -1.66 -21.69 6.01
N VAL A 46 -0.34 -21.92 5.96
CA VAL A 46 0.26 -22.90 5.03
C VAL A 46 -0.28 -24.31 5.29
N ALA A 47 -0.46 -24.70 6.55
CA ALA A 47 -1.05 -25.99 6.88
C ALA A 47 -2.52 -26.11 6.42
N ALA A 48 -3.26 -24.99 6.40
CA ALA A 48 -4.64 -24.94 5.91
C ALA A 48 -4.74 -24.91 4.38
N THR A 49 -3.67 -24.51 3.68
CA THR A 49 -3.61 -24.34 2.21
C THR A 49 -2.31 -24.89 1.62
N PRO A 50 -2.05 -26.21 1.71
CA PRO A 50 -0.79 -26.79 1.26
C PRO A 50 -0.54 -26.66 -0.25
N GLU A 51 -1.61 -26.46 -1.04
CA GLU A 51 -1.55 -26.37 -2.50
C GLU A 51 -1.25 -24.95 -3.02
N ASN A 52 -1.03 -23.96 -2.13
CA ASN A 52 -0.70 -22.61 -2.54
C ASN A 52 0.74 -22.52 -3.12
N PRO A 53 1.00 -21.76 -4.21
CA PRO A 53 -0.01 -21.09 -5.03
C PRO A 53 -0.65 -22.10 -5.99
N PRO A 54 -1.86 -21.83 -6.51
CA PRO A 54 -2.51 -22.74 -7.43
C PRO A 54 -1.69 -22.86 -8.72
N ALA A 55 -1.87 -23.97 -9.43
CA ALA A 55 -1.24 -24.17 -10.72
C ALA A 55 -1.70 -23.10 -11.74
N PRO A 56 -0.83 -22.68 -12.68
CA PRO A 56 -1.22 -21.78 -13.76
C PRO A 56 -2.40 -22.33 -14.58
N SER A 57 -3.39 -21.47 -14.85
CA SER A 57 -4.51 -21.79 -15.75
C SER A 57 -4.10 -21.76 -17.22
N GLN A 58 -4.73 -22.60 -18.05
CA GLN A 58 -4.49 -22.69 -19.49
C GLN A 58 -5.48 -21.81 -20.29
N PRO A 59 -5.00 -20.88 -21.14
CA PRO A 59 -5.87 -20.08 -22.01
C PRO A 59 -6.67 -20.96 -22.98
N GLY A 60 -7.94 -20.63 -23.18
CA GLY A 60 -8.87 -21.37 -24.03
C GLY A 60 -9.43 -22.65 -23.41
N ALA A 61 -8.75 -23.24 -22.41
CA ALA A 61 -9.20 -24.43 -21.69
C ALA A 61 -9.83 -24.11 -20.34
N ASP A 62 -9.19 -23.26 -19.54
CA ASP A 62 -9.62 -22.89 -18.19
C ASP A 62 -10.26 -21.49 -18.14
N TYR A 63 -9.85 -20.60 -19.06
CA TYR A 63 -10.38 -19.24 -19.17
C TYR A 63 -10.35 -18.73 -20.62
N GLY A 64 -11.05 -17.63 -20.91
CA GLY A 64 -11.09 -17.01 -22.23
C GLY A 64 -12.49 -16.78 -22.78
N MET A 65 -12.59 -16.37 -24.04
CA MET A 65 -13.86 -16.10 -24.71
C MET A 65 -14.59 -17.41 -25.08
N ASN A 66 -15.87 -17.47 -24.76
CA ASN A 66 -16.78 -18.50 -25.23
C ASN A 66 -17.32 -18.15 -26.65
N PRO A 67 -17.82 -19.13 -27.42
CA PRO A 67 -18.38 -18.90 -28.75
C PRO A 67 -19.56 -17.91 -28.80
N ASP A 68 -20.27 -17.75 -27.68
CA ASP A 68 -21.40 -16.81 -27.54
C ASP A 68 -20.98 -15.37 -27.21
N GLY A 69 -19.67 -15.12 -27.09
CA GLY A 69 -19.11 -13.81 -26.73
C GLY A 69 -19.02 -13.53 -25.23
N SER A 70 -19.42 -14.47 -24.36
CA SER A 70 -19.19 -14.36 -22.91
C SER A 70 -17.75 -14.70 -22.54
N PHE A 71 -17.25 -14.18 -21.40
CA PHE A 71 -15.93 -14.50 -20.88
C PHE A 71 -16.02 -15.54 -19.76
N ARG A 72 -15.26 -16.63 -19.88
CA ARG A 72 -15.05 -17.60 -18.80
C ARG A 72 -13.83 -17.19 -17.97
N HIS A 73 -14.04 -16.90 -16.70
CA HIS A 73 -12.98 -16.61 -15.74
C HIS A 73 -12.30 -17.91 -15.27
N PRO A 74 -10.98 -17.90 -15.00
CA PRO A 74 -10.32 -19.03 -14.37
C PRO A 74 -10.86 -19.24 -12.95
N VAL A 75 -10.86 -20.49 -12.48
CA VAL A 75 -11.30 -20.82 -11.12
C VAL A 75 -10.29 -20.28 -10.10
N ALA A 76 -8.99 -20.55 -10.28
CA ALA A 76 -7.88 -20.07 -9.46
C ALA A 76 -6.62 -19.88 -10.34
N THR A 77 -5.77 -18.91 -9.99
CA THR A 77 -4.51 -18.61 -10.70
C THR A 77 -3.45 -18.13 -9.72
N PRO A 78 -2.17 -18.47 -9.93
CA PRO A 78 -1.10 -17.87 -9.16
C PRO A 78 -1.05 -16.36 -9.45
N LEU A 79 -0.49 -15.57 -8.52
CA LEU A 79 -0.16 -14.18 -8.80
C LEU A 79 0.84 -14.15 -9.97
N THR A 80 0.54 -13.35 -11.00
CA THR A 80 1.41 -13.14 -12.15
C THR A 80 1.57 -11.65 -12.43
N THR A 81 2.79 -11.23 -12.75
CA THR A 81 3.10 -9.87 -13.22
C THR A 81 2.88 -9.72 -14.72
N ASP A 82 2.86 -10.83 -15.44
CA ASP A 82 2.58 -10.89 -16.88
C ASP A 82 1.18 -11.48 -17.09
N ALA A 83 0.21 -10.62 -17.36
CA ALA A 83 -1.17 -11.03 -17.57
C ALA A 83 -1.26 -11.96 -18.80
N PRO A 84 -1.65 -13.23 -18.63
CA PRO A 84 -1.57 -14.21 -19.70
C PRO A 84 -2.66 -13.96 -20.74
N SER A 85 -2.28 -13.85 -22.01
CA SER A 85 -3.22 -13.54 -23.09
C SER A 85 -4.17 -14.70 -23.41
N PHE A 86 -5.31 -14.39 -24.01
CA PHE A 86 -6.27 -15.38 -24.53
C PHE A 86 -6.75 -15.01 -25.94
N LEU A 87 -7.22 -16.01 -26.68
CA LEU A 87 -7.75 -15.80 -28.03
C LEU A 87 -8.96 -14.86 -28.00
N GLY A 88 -8.94 -13.82 -28.82
CA GLY A 88 -9.98 -12.79 -28.90
C GLY A 88 -9.74 -11.56 -28.01
N GLN A 89 -8.68 -11.55 -27.21
CA GLN A 89 -8.23 -10.34 -26.52
C GLN A 89 -7.68 -9.32 -27.54
N LEU A 90 -7.95 -8.03 -27.31
CA LEU A 90 -7.29 -6.97 -28.07
C LEU A 90 -5.79 -6.95 -27.75
N ASP A 91 -4.96 -6.85 -28.78
CA ASP A 91 -3.50 -6.69 -28.68
C ASP A 91 -3.07 -5.24 -28.36
N HIS A 92 -4.05 -4.34 -28.21
CA HIS A 92 -3.83 -2.94 -27.91
C HIS A 92 -4.90 -2.41 -26.96
N TRP A 93 -4.61 -1.26 -26.35
CA TRP A 93 -5.58 -0.51 -25.55
C TRP A 93 -6.46 0.32 -26.47
N ASP A 94 -7.75 0.01 -26.55
CA ASP A 94 -8.69 0.77 -27.39
C ASP A 94 -8.92 2.18 -26.83
N GLN A 95 -8.19 3.15 -27.39
CA GLN A 95 -8.27 4.55 -26.98
C GLN A 95 -9.66 5.16 -27.21
N ASN A 96 -10.47 4.62 -28.13
CA ASN A 96 -11.83 5.11 -28.33
C ASN A 96 -12.71 4.84 -27.11
N SER A 97 -12.54 3.67 -26.49
CA SER A 97 -13.22 3.32 -25.24
C SER A 97 -12.76 4.20 -24.09
N TYR A 98 -11.45 4.42 -23.92
CA TYR A 98 -10.90 5.26 -22.84
C TYR A 98 -11.25 6.74 -22.98
N ALA A 99 -11.33 7.27 -24.20
CA ALA A 99 -11.67 8.67 -24.47
C ALA A 99 -13.18 8.91 -24.65
N LYS A 100 -14.02 7.87 -24.59
CA LYS A 100 -15.46 7.99 -24.82
C LYS A 100 -16.09 8.95 -23.82
N ASN A 101 -16.73 9.99 -24.32
CA ASN A 101 -17.35 11.06 -23.51
C ASN A 101 -16.38 11.83 -22.60
N VAL A 102 -15.08 11.75 -22.86
CA VAL A 102 -14.04 12.50 -22.13
C VAL A 102 -13.51 13.61 -23.02
N LYS A 103 -13.46 14.84 -22.48
CA LYS A 103 -12.75 15.96 -23.12
C LYS A 103 -11.52 16.28 -22.30
N VAL A 104 -10.35 16.08 -22.88
CA VAL A 104 -9.09 16.55 -22.30
C VAL A 104 -9.05 18.08 -22.38
N ILE A 105 -8.97 18.74 -21.22
CA ILE A 105 -8.91 20.22 -21.14
C ILE A 105 -7.53 20.75 -20.75
N ALA A 106 -6.66 19.89 -20.19
CA ALA A 106 -5.27 20.14 -19.87
C ALA A 106 -4.56 18.81 -19.56
N PHE A 107 -3.22 18.80 -19.65
CA PHE A 107 -2.37 17.67 -19.27
C PHE A 107 -1.20 18.19 -18.43
N TYR A 108 -0.93 17.53 -17.30
CA TYR A 108 0.14 17.89 -16.38
C TYR A 108 1.07 16.66 -16.25
N PRO A 109 2.29 16.71 -16.83
CA PRO A 109 3.11 15.51 -17.05
C PRO A 109 3.79 14.98 -15.78
N ALA A 110 3.85 15.78 -14.71
CA ALA A 110 4.49 15.41 -13.46
C ALA A 110 3.46 14.76 -12.53
N VAL A 111 3.63 13.47 -12.22
CA VAL A 111 2.71 12.69 -11.37
C VAL A 111 3.38 12.27 -10.07
N THR A 112 2.59 12.16 -9.00
CA THR A 112 3.08 11.85 -7.64
C THR A 112 3.64 10.45 -7.55
N SER A 113 2.97 9.48 -8.16
CA SER A 113 3.43 8.10 -8.30
C SER A 113 2.88 7.56 -9.62
N PRO A 114 3.66 6.76 -10.37
CA PRO A 114 3.23 6.17 -11.63
C PRO A 114 2.44 4.87 -11.41
N TRP A 115 2.40 4.36 -10.17
CA TRP A 115 1.79 3.09 -9.82
C TRP A 115 0.39 3.33 -9.28
N HIS A 116 0.33 3.83 -8.06
CA HIS A 116 -0.89 4.06 -7.31
C HIS A 116 -0.79 5.44 -6.67
N ALA A 117 -1.86 6.22 -6.73
CA ALA A 117 -1.95 7.47 -6.00
C ALA A 117 -3.37 7.65 -5.52
N TRP A 118 -3.52 8.02 -4.25
CA TRP A 118 -4.80 8.44 -3.72
C TRP A 118 -5.01 9.91 -4.04
N ALA A 119 -6.26 10.26 -4.32
CA ALA A 119 -6.66 11.62 -4.64
C ALA A 119 -7.78 12.07 -3.70
N SER A 120 -7.62 13.27 -3.14
CA SER A 120 -8.63 13.95 -2.34
C SER A 120 -8.78 15.39 -2.82
N VAL A 121 -9.95 15.99 -2.63
CA VAL A 121 -10.19 17.40 -3.00
C VAL A 121 -10.78 18.13 -1.80
N ALA A 122 -10.29 19.33 -1.54
CA ALA A 122 -10.85 20.20 -0.51
C ALA A 122 -10.80 21.67 -0.92
N ASP A 123 -11.82 22.41 -0.50
CA ASP A 123 -11.96 23.83 -0.77
C ASP A 123 -11.49 24.67 0.44
N PHE A 124 -10.69 25.71 0.18
CA PHE A 124 -10.22 26.67 1.18
C PHE A 124 -10.29 28.08 0.61
N GLY A 125 -11.01 28.99 1.29
CA GLY A 125 -11.04 30.41 0.93
C GLY A 125 -11.49 30.68 -0.52
N GLY A 126 -12.46 29.91 -1.03
CA GLY A 126 -12.96 30.04 -2.41
C GLY A 126 -12.06 29.42 -3.48
N ARG A 127 -10.99 28.71 -3.09
CA ARG A 127 -10.08 27.98 -3.98
C ARG A 127 -10.22 26.48 -3.76
N ARG A 128 -9.96 25.69 -4.80
CA ARG A 128 -10.04 24.23 -4.77
C ARG A 128 -8.66 23.61 -4.87
N TYR A 129 -8.37 22.66 -4.00
CA TYR A 129 -7.07 21.98 -3.97
C TYR A 129 -7.25 20.47 -4.17
N LEU A 130 -6.49 19.91 -5.09
CA LEU A 130 -6.34 18.48 -5.32
C LEU A 130 -5.09 18.00 -4.58
N TYR A 131 -5.28 17.06 -3.67
CA TYR A 131 -4.25 16.36 -2.94
C TYR A 131 -4.04 15.04 -3.68
N THR A 132 -2.81 14.78 -4.09
CA THR A 132 -2.39 13.50 -4.64
C THR A 132 -1.23 13.02 -3.80
N HIS A 133 -1.28 11.79 -3.34
CA HIS A 133 -0.24 11.25 -2.47
C HIS A 133 -0.09 9.75 -2.68
N ASP A 134 1.11 9.25 -2.38
CA ASP A 134 1.45 7.84 -2.34
C ASP A 134 2.63 7.69 -1.38
N ARG A 135 2.45 6.98 -0.27
CA ARG A 135 3.49 6.79 0.75
C ARG A 135 4.04 8.14 1.22
N ASP A 136 5.35 8.33 1.21
CA ASP A 136 6.05 9.56 1.59
C ASP A 136 5.90 10.71 0.59
N TYR A 137 5.20 10.52 -0.53
CA TYR A 137 5.00 11.53 -1.56
C TYR A 137 3.67 12.25 -1.39
N LEU A 138 3.71 13.58 -1.38
CA LEU A 138 2.51 14.42 -1.31
C LEU A 138 2.64 15.60 -2.26
N ARG A 139 1.60 15.79 -3.06
CA ARG A 139 1.45 16.93 -3.97
C ARG A 139 0.09 17.55 -3.83
N ILE A 140 0.09 18.87 -3.73
CA ILE A 140 -1.12 19.66 -3.60
C ILE A 140 -1.14 20.62 -4.76
N LEU A 141 -2.17 20.49 -5.59
CA LEU A 141 -2.39 21.34 -6.75
C LEU A 141 -3.57 22.26 -6.44
N ASP A 142 -3.40 23.56 -6.64
CA ASP A 142 -4.54 24.44 -6.82
C ASP A 142 -5.17 24.14 -8.18
N VAL A 143 -6.41 23.66 -8.15
CA VAL A 143 -7.21 23.26 -9.31
C VAL A 143 -8.48 24.10 -9.43
N THR A 144 -8.48 25.32 -8.87
CA THR A 144 -9.61 26.25 -8.95
C THR A 144 -10.02 26.51 -10.42
N ASP A 145 -9.03 26.67 -11.30
CA ASP A 145 -9.20 26.50 -12.75
C ASP A 145 -8.39 25.26 -13.19
N PRO A 146 -9.06 24.13 -13.51
CA PRO A 146 -8.36 22.90 -13.88
C PRO A 146 -7.57 23.00 -15.19
N ARG A 147 -7.79 24.06 -16.01
CA ARG A 147 -6.97 24.36 -17.21
C ARG A 147 -5.64 25.02 -16.88
N LYS A 148 -5.47 25.52 -15.65
CA LYS A 148 -4.31 26.27 -15.18
C LYS A 148 -3.88 25.80 -13.80
N ALA A 149 -3.97 24.49 -13.54
CA ALA A 149 -3.60 23.91 -12.27
C ALA A 149 -2.14 24.21 -11.93
N LYS A 150 -1.88 24.46 -10.65
CA LYS A 150 -0.53 24.80 -10.16
C LYS A 150 -0.21 23.99 -8.91
N THR A 151 0.94 23.34 -8.91
CA THR A 151 1.48 22.76 -7.67
C THR A 151 1.79 23.88 -6.69
N VAL A 152 1.17 23.82 -5.51
CA VAL A 152 1.39 24.76 -4.40
C VAL A 152 2.16 24.12 -3.24
N TRP A 153 2.27 22.79 -3.25
CA TRP A 153 3.10 22.01 -2.34
C TRP A 153 3.58 20.73 -3.03
N SER A 154 4.81 20.32 -2.75
CA SER A 154 5.39 19.06 -3.22
C SER A 154 6.37 18.53 -2.17
N GLN A 155 6.28 17.23 -1.90
CA GLN A 155 7.21 16.47 -1.08
C GLN A 155 7.47 15.12 -1.77
N GLY A 156 8.74 14.71 -1.78
CA GLY A 156 9.21 13.47 -2.41
C GLY A 156 9.38 13.56 -3.92
N GLY A 157 9.74 12.42 -4.50
CA GLY A 157 10.09 12.26 -5.91
C GLY A 157 8.98 12.67 -6.88
N VAL A 158 9.40 13.20 -8.03
CA VAL A 158 8.54 13.57 -9.14
C VAL A 158 8.70 12.57 -10.25
N TRP A 159 7.61 11.90 -10.63
CA TRP A 159 7.65 10.94 -11.73
C TRP A 159 7.33 11.59 -13.07
N SER A 160 8.09 11.17 -14.08
CA SER A 160 7.90 11.52 -15.48
C SER A 160 8.15 10.29 -16.36
N ALA A 161 8.05 10.46 -17.67
CA ALA A 161 8.43 9.41 -18.63
C ALA A 161 9.90 8.94 -18.51
N LYS A 162 10.76 9.69 -17.80
CA LYS A 162 12.15 9.33 -17.53
C LYS A 162 12.36 8.57 -16.21
N GLY A 163 11.28 8.25 -15.50
CA GLY A 163 11.32 7.68 -14.15
C GLY A 163 11.17 8.75 -13.06
N SER A 164 11.44 8.33 -11.82
CA SER A 164 11.46 9.20 -10.64
C SER A 164 12.60 10.21 -10.71
N SER A 165 12.40 11.39 -10.14
CA SER A 165 13.47 12.36 -9.92
C SER A 165 14.38 11.99 -8.74
N GLU A 166 14.01 11.00 -7.93
CA GLU A 166 14.69 10.57 -6.71
C GLU A 166 14.74 9.05 -6.65
N ASP A 167 15.84 8.49 -6.14
CA ASP A 167 15.93 7.07 -5.79
C ASP A 167 15.00 6.77 -4.61
N TRP A 168 14.33 5.63 -4.63
CA TRP A 168 13.34 5.26 -3.62
C TRP A 168 13.53 3.83 -3.13
N ASP A 169 13.51 3.66 -1.81
CA ASP A 169 13.62 2.37 -1.12
C ASP A 169 12.50 2.23 -0.09
N ALA A 170 11.58 1.31 -0.36
CA ALA A 170 10.44 0.97 0.49
C ALA A 170 10.83 0.68 1.94
N SER A 171 11.99 0.03 2.16
CA SER A 171 12.43 -0.44 3.48
C SER A 171 12.87 0.68 4.40
N THR A 172 13.15 1.86 3.85
CA THR A 172 13.59 3.04 4.60
C THR A 172 12.46 3.99 4.95
N VAL A 173 11.26 3.77 4.41
CA VAL A 173 10.11 4.65 4.65
C VAL A 173 9.69 4.56 6.12
N THR A 174 9.84 5.67 6.82
CA THR A 174 9.29 5.89 8.16
C THR A 174 8.04 6.74 8.05
N ASP A 175 7.04 6.49 8.90
CA ASP A 175 5.78 7.26 8.91
C ASP A 175 5.00 7.15 7.58
N TYR A 176 4.86 5.90 7.09
CA TYR A 176 4.18 5.57 5.83
C TYR A 176 2.78 6.21 5.75
N PHE A 177 2.65 7.25 4.92
CA PHE A 177 1.43 8.02 4.76
C PHE A 177 0.54 7.37 3.68
N GLY A 178 -0.34 6.47 4.13
CA GLY A 178 -1.32 5.77 3.29
C GLY A 178 -2.48 6.68 2.89
N GLY A 179 -3.56 6.07 2.39
CA GLY A 179 -4.76 6.77 1.90
C GLY A 179 -5.28 7.86 2.82
N VAL A 180 -5.59 9.04 2.26
CA VAL A 180 -6.22 10.13 3.00
C VAL A 180 -7.67 10.34 2.61
N THR A 181 -8.45 10.75 3.62
CA THR A 181 -9.81 11.25 3.43
C THR A 181 -9.92 12.63 4.05
N ILE A 182 -10.48 13.58 3.29
CA ILE A 182 -10.73 14.93 3.77
C ILE A 182 -12.24 15.17 3.81
N ALA A 183 -12.75 15.57 4.97
CA ALA A 183 -14.15 15.90 5.13
C ALA A 183 -14.35 17.11 6.06
N TRP A 184 -15.45 17.83 5.87
CA TRP A 184 -15.82 18.95 6.74
C TRP A 184 -16.35 18.47 8.09
N SER A 185 -15.71 18.88 9.19
CA SER A 185 -16.22 18.66 10.54
C SER A 185 -17.10 19.81 10.99
N LYS A 186 -18.37 19.53 11.31
CA LYS A 186 -19.28 20.53 11.89
C LYS A 186 -18.79 21.02 13.26
N LYS A 187 -18.22 20.13 14.08
CA LYS A 187 -17.73 20.45 15.43
C LYS A 187 -16.52 21.39 15.39
N LEU A 188 -15.53 21.08 14.55
CA LEU A 188 -14.31 21.90 14.43
C LEU A 188 -14.46 23.09 13.47
N ARG A 189 -15.56 23.11 12.70
CA ARG A 189 -15.88 24.11 11.66
C ARG A 189 -14.74 24.30 10.67
N ARG A 190 -14.14 23.19 10.24
CA ARG A 190 -13.05 23.15 9.26
C ARG A 190 -12.95 21.78 8.62
N ASN A 191 -12.18 21.69 7.54
CA ASN A 191 -11.79 20.42 6.96
C ASN A 191 -10.90 19.65 7.94
N VAL A 192 -11.13 18.34 8.01
CA VAL A 192 -10.34 17.39 8.78
C VAL A 192 -9.82 16.35 7.82
N LEU A 193 -8.52 16.08 7.90
CA LEU A 193 -7.85 15.04 7.14
C LEU A 193 -7.63 13.84 8.06
N VAL A 194 -8.09 12.66 7.63
CA VAL A 194 -7.72 11.38 8.25
C VAL A 194 -6.72 10.71 7.32
N ALA A 195 -5.53 10.43 7.82
CA ALA A 195 -4.47 9.73 7.11
C ALA A 195 -4.31 8.33 7.69
N SER A 196 -4.45 7.32 6.84
CA SER A 196 -4.21 5.94 7.18
C SER A 196 -2.71 5.60 7.18
N TYR A 197 -2.32 4.69 8.06
CA TYR A 197 -0.97 4.16 8.19
C TYR A 197 -1.08 2.63 8.32
N GLU A 198 -0.48 1.95 7.36
CA GLU A 198 -0.46 0.49 7.27
C GLU A 198 0.98 -0.02 7.19
N ILE A 199 1.13 -1.33 7.41
CA ILE A 199 2.32 -2.02 6.97
C ILE A 199 2.50 -1.86 5.45
N GLY A 200 3.73 -1.70 4.99
CA GLY A 200 3.96 -1.59 3.55
C GLY A 200 3.63 -2.91 2.84
N ARG A 201 3.09 -2.85 1.63
CA ARG A 201 2.78 -4.05 0.83
C ARG A 201 3.86 -4.29 -0.22
N PHE A 202 3.99 -3.34 -1.14
CA PHE A 202 4.89 -3.46 -2.29
C PHE A 202 6.33 -3.08 -1.96
N GLY A 203 7.27 -3.86 -2.49
CA GLY A 203 8.71 -3.60 -2.39
C GLY A 203 9.34 -4.04 -1.06
N LEU A 204 8.56 -4.57 -0.12
CA LEU A 204 9.05 -5.06 1.18
C LEU A 204 9.14 -6.59 1.23
N MET A 205 8.23 -7.29 0.56
CA MET A 205 8.12 -8.74 0.56
C MET A 205 7.54 -9.19 -0.80
N GLU A 206 8.05 -10.29 -1.33
CA GLU A 206 7.59 -10.91 -2.58
C GLU A 206 6.82 -12.20 -2.29
N ASP A 207 7.34 -13.05 -1.38
CA ASP A 207 6.68 -14.28 -0.97
C ASP A 207 6.91 -14.54 0.53
N LYS A 208 5.85 -14.31 1.31
CA LYS A 208 5.79 -14.55 2.76
C LYS A 208 6.26 -15.94 3.18
N ARG A 209 6.16 -16.95 2.31
CA ARG A 209 6.53 -18.33 2.62
C ARG A 209 8.03 -18.60 2.53
N ARG A 210 8.79 -17.68 1.93
CA ARG A 210 10.23 -17.83 1.66
C ARG A 210 11.07 -16.75 2.33
N GLU A 211 10.42 -15.72 2.85
CA GLU A 211 11.08 -14.52 3.36
C GLU A 211 10.76 -14.27 4.85
N PRO A 212 11.13 -15.20 5.76
CA PRO A 212 10.72 -15.13 7.16
C PRO A 212 11.22 -13.87 7.88
N ASP A 213 12.37 -13.33 7.49
CA ASP A 213 12.91 -12.10 8.07
C ASP A 213 12.08 -10.86 7.66
N LYS A 214 11.53 -10.85 6.43
CA LYS A 214 10.61 -9.81 5.96
C LYS A 214 9.24 -9.95 6.61
N VAL A 215 8.76 -11.18 6.82
CA VAL A 215 7.56 -11.42 7.64
C VAL A 215 7.74 -10.86 9.05
N ALA A 216 8.86 -11.14 9.71
CA ALA A 216 9.16 -10.62 11.04
C ALA A 216 9.24 -9.09 11.06
N ALA A 217 9.83 -8.47 10.04
CA ALA A 217 9.87 -7.01 9.90
C ALA A 217 8.46 -6.39 9.79
N GLN A 218 7.53 -7.05 9.08
CA GLN A 218 6.12 -6.60 8.98
C GLN A 218 5.35 -6.79 10.30
N ARG A 219 5.61 -7.87 11.03
CA ARG A 219 5.05 -8.05 12.39
C ARG A 219 5.52 -6.94 13.31
N HIS A 220 6.81 -6.59 13.26
CA HIS A 220 7.45 -5.52 14.03
C HIS A 220 7.61 -4.21 13.27
N TYR A 221 6.61 -3.85 12.46
CA TYR A 221 6.72 -2.71 11.54
C TYR A 221 7.12 -1.42 12.25
N ASN A 222 8.06 -0.69 11.64
CA ASN A 222 8.71 0.50 12.19
C ASN A 222 7.86 1.79 12.10
N SER A 223 6.60 1.67 11.68
CA SER A 223 5.65 2.79 11.54
C SER A 223 4.36 2.49 12.29
N LEU A 224 3.52 3.51 12.45
CA LEU A 224 2.17 3.37 12.99
C LEU A 224 1.37 2.34 12.19
N LYS A 225 0.69 1.45 12.88
CA LYS A 225 -0.38 0.60 12.34
C LYS A 225 -1.72 1.18 12.79
N GLY A 226 -2.22 2.18 12.05
CA GLY A 226 -3.46 2.85 12.40
C GLY A 226 -3.72 4.11 11.60
N PHE A 227 -4.13 5.20 12.24
CA PHE A 227 -4.41 6.45 11.54
C PHE A 227 -4.06 7.69 12.38
N LYS A 228 -3.82 8.80 11.68
CA LYS A 228 -3.68 10.14 12.27
C LYS A 228 -4.79 11.05 11.76
N VAL A 229 -5.20 11.98 12.61
CA VAL A 229 -6.24 12.96 12.29
C VAL A 229 -5.65 14.36 12.40
N TYR A 230 -5.86 15.16 11.35
CA TYR A 230 -5.36 16.52 11.25
C TYR A 230 -6.50 17.52 11.09
N ALA A 231 -6.50 18.55 11.91
CA ALA A 231 -7.32 19.73 11.68
C ALA A 231 -6.63 20.61 10.61
N MET A 232 -7.30 20.89 9.50
CA MET A 232 -6.71 21.66 8.41
C MET A 232 -7.04 23.15 8.54
N ASN A 233 -6.07 23.94 9.02
CA ASN A 233 -6.19 25.41 9.10
C ASN A 233 -5.85 26.11 7.77
N GLY A 234 -5.42 25.33 6.77
CA GLY A 234 -5.18 25.77 5.41
C GLY A 234 -4.86 24.58 4.51
N PRO A 235 -4.60 24.83 3.21
CA PRO A 235 -4.47 23.77 2.23
C PRO A 235 -3.13 23.01 2.30
N THR A 236 -2.12 23.52 2.99
CA THR A 236 -0.74 22.96 2.96
C THR A 236 -0.34 22.39 4.32
N PRO A 237 0.58 21.40 4.37
CA PRO A 237 0.94 20.68 5.61
C PRO A 237 1.45 21.56 6.75
N ASP A 238 2.11 22.67 6.45
CA ASP A 238 2.54 23.69 7.44
C ASP A 238 1.35 24.31 8.22
N LYS A 239 0.13 24.11 7.75
CA LYS A 239 -1.12 24.60 8.35
C LYS A 239 -1.99 23.47 8.88
N TRP A 240 -1.48 22.25 8.94
CA TRP A 240 -2.20 21.12 9.50
C TRP A 240 -1.78 20.93 10.95
N GLU A 241 -2.77 20.73 11.81
CA GLU A 241 -2.57 20.46 13.23
C GLU A 241 -2.91 19.01 13.51
N LEU A 242 -1.95 18.20 13.95
CA LEU A 242 -2.20 16.84 14.39
C LEU A 242 -3.05 16.87 15.67
N ILE A 243 -4.28 16.36 15.60
CA ILE A 243 -5.24 16.38 16.72
C ILE A 243 -5.50 15.00 17.31
N ALA A 244 -5.22 13.92 16.59
CA ALA A 244 -5.30 12.57 17.13
C ALA A 244 -4.36 11.60 16.43
N THR A 245 -3.92 10.57 17.15
CA THR A 245 -3.25 9.38 16.63
C THR A 245 -3.89 8.15 17.28
N ARG A 246 -4.23 7.15 16.48
CA ARG A 246 -4.85 5.90 16.95
C ARG A 246 -4.21 4.71 16.25
N THR A 247 -3.96 3.65 17.01
CA THR A 247 -3.65 2.32 16.44
C THR A 247 -4.96 1.60 16.11
N THR A 248 -4.95 0.74 15.09
CA THR A 248 -6.05 -0.20 14.82
C THR A 248 -5.95 -1.49 15.64
N ASP A 249 -4.85 -1.69 16.37
CA ASP A 249 -4.77 -2.70 17.43
C ASP A 249 -5.62 -2.25 18.63
N TYR A 250 -6.94 -2.38 18.48
CA TYR A 250 -7.91 -1.90 19.47
C TYR A 250 -7.84 -2.68 20.79
N LYS A 251 -7.25 -3.88 20.78
CA LYS A 251 -7.03 -4.71 21.98
C LYS A 251 -5.83 -4.22 22.78
N HIS A 252 -4.85 -3.58 22.12
CA HIS A 252 -3.67 -3.00 22.75
C HIS A 252 -3.48 -1.53 22.32
N PRO A 253 -4.41 -0.63 22.67
CA PRO A 253 -4.41 0.76 22.16
C PRO A 253 -3.19 1.58 22.60
N GLY A 254 -2.45 1.13 23.61
CA GLY A 254 -1.21 1.73 24.09
C GLY A 254 0.07 1.08 23.56
N ALA A 255 -0.02 0.09 22.67
CA ALA A 255 1.15 -0.58 22.13
C ALA A 255 2.02 0.42 21.32
N PRO A 256 3.32 0.53 21.62
CA PRO A 256 4.21 1.39 20.85
C PRO A 256 4.41 0.85 19.43
N ILE A 257 4.88 1.72 18.54
CA ILE A 257 5.32 1.33 17.19
C ILE A 257 6.34 0.17 17.30
N GLY A 258 6.24 -0.80 16.39
CA GLY A 258 7.00 -2.06 16.44
C GLY A 258 6.39 -3.16 17.33
N GLN A 259 5.39 -2.84 18.15
CA GLN A 259 4.66 -3.81 19.00
C GLN A 259 3.17 -3.88 18.70
N GLN A 260 2.65 -3.01 17.81
CA GLN A 260 1.26 -3.04 17.36
C GLN A 260 1.01 -4.27 16.49
N GLN A 261 -0.10 -4.97 16.74
CA GLN A 261 -0.51 -6.11 15.92
C GLN A 261 -1.37 -5.66 14.72
N GLY A 262 -1.67 -6.61 13.84
CA GLY A 262 -2.57 -6.37 12.73
C GLY A 262 -1.90 -5.61 11.58
N SER A 263 -2.72 -5.09 10.68
CA SER A 263 -2.28 -4.47 9.42
C SER A 263 -2.02 -2.96 9.50
N GLY A 264 -2.61 -2.29 10.49
CA GLY A 264 -2.86 -0.85 10.41
C GLY A 264 -4.11 -0.52 9.59
N ALA A 265 -4.34 0.77 9.34
CA ALA A 265 -5.46 1.21 8.50
C ALA A 265 -5.05 1.16 7.03
N LEU A 266 -5.75 0.36 6.24
CA LEU A 266 -5.52 0.23 4.81
C LEU A 266 -6.22 1.35 4.06
N ASP A 267 -5.54 1.86 3.02
CA ASP A 267 -6.14 2.75 2.03
C ASP A 267 -6.83 3.98 2.65
N ALA A 268 -7.79 4.60 1.96
CA ALA A 268 -8.50 5.76 2.47
C ALA A 268 -9.68 5.35 3.37
N ALA A 269 -9.78 5.95 4.55
CA ALA A 269 -10.92 5.72 5.44
C ALA A 269 -12.22 6.28 4.82
N THR A 270 -13.32 5.56 4.96
CA THR A 270 -14.63 6.03 4.54
C THR A 270 -15.24 6.92 5.63
N TRP A 271 -15.19 8.23 5.44
CA TRP A 271 -15.76 9.21 6.35
C TRP A 271 -16.19 10.49 5.62
N TRP A 272 -17.38 11.00 5.96
CA TRP A 272 -17.96 12.18 5.32
C TRP A 272 -18.22 13.33 6.30
N GLY A 273 -17.45 13.39 7.40
CA GLY A 273 -17.59 14.44 8.42
C GLY A 273 -18.71 14.18 9.44
N GLY A 274 -19.32 13.00 9.38
CA GLY A 274 -20.37 12.55 10.29
C GLY A 274 -19.84 11.87 11.55
N LYS A 275 -20.74 11.23 12.31
CA LYS A 275 -20.40 10.56 13.56
C LYS A 275 -19.53 9.32 13.37
N TYR A 276 -19.71 8.52 12.32
CA TYR A 276 -18.97 7.27 12.17
C TYR A 276 -18.05 7.32 10.95
N MET A 277 -16.83 6.81 11.15
CA MET A 277 -15.87 6.47 10.12
C MET A 277 -15.72 4.96 10.04
N LEU A 278 -15.60 4.44 8.82
CA LEU A 278 -15.25 3.04 8.56
C LEU A 278 -13.86 3.01 7.94
N LEU A 279 -12.96 2.19 8.46
CA LEU A 279 -11.65 1.96 7.86
C LEU A 279 -11.39 0.46 7.75
N SER A 280 -10.65 0.05 6.72
CA SER A 280 -10.26 -1.34 6.53
C SER A 280 -9.05 -1.66 7.42
N ALA A 281 -9.14 -2.70 8.24
CA ALA A 281 -8.05 -3.13 9.12
C ALA A 281 -8.22 -4.58 9.60
N ALA A 282 -7.10 -5.28 9.69
CA ALA A 282 -6.94 -6.44 10.55
C ALA A 282 -6.53 -5.95 11.95
N PRO A 283 -7.28 -6.30 13.01
CA PRO A 283 -7.00 -5.84 14.37
C PRO A 283 -5.83 -6.56 15.05
N ASP A 284 -5.49 -7.76 14.61
CA ASP A 284 -4.44 -8.60 15.19
C ASP A 284 -3.87 -9.60 14.16
N ASP A 285 -2.85 -10.33 14.57
CA ASP A 285 -2.12 -11.28 13.70
C ASP A 285 -2.90 -12.55 13.35
N SER A 286 -4.03 -12.82 14.02
CA SER A 286 -4.88 -13.96 13.70
C SER A 286 -5.64 -13.79 12.39
N HIS A 287 -5.78 -12.56 11.90
CA HIS A 287 -6.43 -12.24 10.63
C HIS A 287 -5.52 -12.56 9.44
N GLY A 288 -5.07 -13.81 9.31
CA GLY A 288 -4.03 -14.24 8.36
C GLY A 288 -4.53 -15.09 7.18
N LEU A 289 -5.84 -15.30 7.02
CA LEU A 289 -6.40 -16.07 5.91
C LEU A 289 -6.43 -15.23 4.62
N THR A 290 -5.29 -15.12 3.93
CA THR A 290 -5.13 -14.30 2.71
C THR A 290 -4.21 -14.96 1.69
N GLU A 291 -4.58 -14.89 0.41
CA GLU A 291 -3.85 -15.50 -0.71
C GLU A 291 -2.67 -14.66 -1.22
N TYR A 292 -2.62 -13.36 -0.88
CA TYR A 292 -1.57 -12.47 -1.37
C TYR A 292 -0.19 -12.91 -0.84
N PRO A 293 0.80 -13.16 -1.72
CA PRO A 293 2.11 -13.63 -1.30
C PRO A 293 2.94 -12.53 -0.62
N ASP A 294 2.70 -11.27 -0.97
CA ASP A 294 3.37 -10.08 -0.44
C ASP A 294 2.65 -9.43 0.75
N TYR A 295 1.56 -10.04 1.25
CA TYR A 295 0.77 -9.47 2.34
C TYR A 295 0.36 -10.50 3.40
N LEU A 296 0.32 -10.05 4.66
CA LEU A 296 0.14 -10.93 5.82
C LEU A 296 -1.29 -11.00 6.35
N TYR A 297 -2.16 -10.06 5.97
CA TYR A 297 -3.42 -9.86 6.67
C TYR A 297 -4.65 -9.93 5.75
N SER A 298 -5.76 -10.44 6.27
CA SER A 298 -7.10 -10.36 5.71
C SER A 298 -7.93 -9.35 6.51
N PRO A 299 -8.01 -8.09 6.08
CA PRO A 299 -8.63 -7.01 6.84
C PRO A 299 -10.17 -7.12 6.86
N GLY A 300 -10.76 -6.86 8.02
CA GLY A 300 -12.18 -6.51 8.14
C GLY A 300 -12.38 -5.00 8.06
N TYR A 301 -13.41 -4.49 8.71
CA TYR A 301 -13.62 -3.05 8.89
C TYR A 301 -13.71 -2.68 10.37
N GLN A 302 -13.06 -1.59 10.76
CA GLN A 302 -13.30 -0.95 12.05
C GLN A 302 -14.24 0.22 11.91
N VAL A 303 -15.14 0.35 12.88
CA VAL A 303 -16.01 1.51 13.05
C VAL A 303 -15.44 2.37 14.17
N TRP A 304 -15.25 3.65 13.86
CA TRP A 304 -14.76 4.66 14.80
C TRP A 304 -15.78 5.78 14.93
N ASP A 305 -16.07 6.17 16.18
CA ASP A 305 -16.81 7.38 16.51
C ASP A 305 -15.89 8.58 16.34
N MET A 306 -16.29 9.47 15.44
CA MET A 306 -15.65 10.71 15.02
C MET A 306 -16.47 11.93 15.42
N GLU A 307 -17.43 11.80 16.34
CA GLU A 307 -18.18 12.93 16.90
C GLU A 307 -17.23 13.99 17.48
N ASP A 308 -16.11 13.56 18.06
CA ASP A 308 -14.92 14.39 18.28
C ASP A 308 -13.71 13.88 17.48
N PRO A 309 -13.35 14.54 16.36
CA PRO A 309 -12.18 14.13 15.60
C PRO A 309 -10.85 14.26 16.36
N ALA A 310 -10.81 15.03 17.46
CA ALA A 310 -9.64 15.10 18.34
C ALA A 310 -9.59 13.95 19.36
N ASP A 311 -10.69 13.24 19.56
CA ASP A 311 -10.75 12.02 20.38
C ASP A 311 -11.56 10.91 19.70
N PRO A 312 -11.05 10.32 18.59
CA PRO A 312 -11.72 9.20 17.94
C PRO A 312 -11.83 8.00 18.87
N LYS A 313 -13.01 7.37 18.93
CA LYS A 313 -13.28 6.22 19.80
C LYS A 313 -13.60 4.98 18.99
N PHE A 314 -12.95 3.88 19.30
CA PHE A 314 -13.29 2.59 18.69
C PHE A 314 -14.71 2.19 19.10
N VAL A 315 -15.51 1.75 18.12
CA VAL A 315 -16.88 1.29 18.33
C VAL A 315 -16.96 -0.22 18.15
N SER A 316 -16.50 -0.73 17.01
CA SER A 316 -16.56 -2.16 16.70
C SER A 316 -15.56 -2.58 15.63
N GLN A 317 -15.23 -3.87 15.67
CA GLN A 317 -14.57 -4.59 14.58
C GLN A 317 -15.65 -5.41 13.86
N ILE A 318 -15.71 -5.27 12.55
CA ILE A 318 -16.56 -6.05 11.65
C ILE A 318 -15.62 -7.00 10.90
N SER A 319 -15.69 -8.28 11.24
CA SER A 319 -15.01 -9.35 10.51
C SER A 319 -16.06 -10.31 9.96
N VAL A 320 -15.74 -10.99 8.87
CA VAL A 320 -16.59 -12.01 8.23
C VAL A 320 -15.92 -13.38 8.30
N PRO A 321 -16.67 -14.49 8.21
CA PRO A 321 -16.06 -15.80 8.03
C PRO A 321 -15.11 -15.80 6.82
N GLY A 322 -13.93 -16.39 6.99
CA GLY A 322 -12.89 -16.47 5.96
C GLY A 322 -11.64 -15.65 6.26
N GLN A 323 -11.58 -14.96 7.41
CA GLN A 323 -10.51 -14.01 7.71
C GLN A 323 -9.57 -14.45 8.84
N VAL A 324 -10.09 -15.21 9.82
CA VAL A 324 -9.41 -15.46 11.10
C VAL A 324 -8.92 -16.91 11.19
N LEU A 325 -7.61 -17.08 11.41
CA LEU A 325 -6.97 -18.35 11.73
C LEU A 325 -7.34 -18.81 13.14
N GLY A 326 -7.59 -20.11 13.32
CA GLY A 326 -8.01 -20.69 14.59
C GLY A 326 -9.49 -20.51 14.92
N ASP A 327 -10.24 -19.74 14.13
CA ASP A 327 -11.70 -19.72 14.18
C ASP A 327 -12.28 -20.71 13.16
N LYS A 328 -12.96 -21.75 13.67
CA LYS A 328 -13.46 -22.84 12.83
C LYS A 328 -14.41 -22.34 11.72
N ALA A 329 -15.31 -21.41 12.04
CA ALA A 329 -16.25 -20.89 11.05
C ALA A 329 -15.52 -20.14 9.94
N SER A 330 -14.50 -19.34 10.29
CA SER A 330 -13.67 -18.65 9.32
C SER A 330 -12.85 -19.59 8.45
N GLU A 331 -12.19 -20.57 9.04
CA GLU A 331 -11.38 -21.52 8.27
C GLU A 331 -12.23 -22.40 7.35
N ASP A 332 -13.42 -22.82 7.79
CA ASP A 332 -14.35 -23.58 6.96
C ASP A 332 -14.85 -22.74 5.77
N ALA A 333 -15.20 -21.47 6.02
CA ALA A 333 -15.61 -20.55 4.97
C ALA A 333 -14.47 -20.27 3.98
N TYR A 334 -13.24 -20.14 4.47
CA TYR A 334 -12.05 -19.96 3.65
C TYR A 334 -11.80 -21.17 2.74
N ARG A 335 -11.80 -22.39 3.30
CA ARG A 335 -11.62 -23.64 2.53
C ARG A 335 -12.76 -23.94 1.56
N ALA A 336 -13.96 -23.41 1.80
CA ALA A 336 -15.08 -23.54 0.87
C ALA A 336 -14.91 -22.65 -0.39
N ASN A 337 -14.02 -21.66 -0.37
CA ASN A 337 -13.72 -20.85 -1.52
C ASN A 337 -12.86 -21.64 -2.52
N PRO A 338 -13.28 -21.85 -3.77
CA PRO A 338 -12.50 -22.60 -4.76
C PRO A 338 -11.18 -21.90 -5.17
N ARG A 339 -10.94 -20.68 -4.68
CA ARG A 339 -9.70 -19.91 -4.86
C ARG A 339 -8.74 -20.02 -3.67
N ALA A 340 -9.14 -20.72 -2.61
CA ALA A 340 -8.26 -20.91 -1.47
C ALA A 340 -7.20 -21.97 -1.78
N GLY A 341 -5.93 -21.65 -1.55
CA GLY A 341 -4.79 -22.47 -2.00
C GLY A 341 -4.21 -21.94 -3.29
#